data_AF-A0A372MJ22-F1
#
_entry.id   AF-A0A372MJ22-F1
#
_cell.length_a   1.000
_cell.length_b   1.000
_cell.length_c   1.000
_cell.angle_alpha   90.00
_cell.angle_beta   90.00
_cell.angle_gamma   90.00
#
_symmetry.space_group_name_H-M   'P 1'
#
loop_
_entity.id
_entity.type
_entity.pdbx_description
1 polymer ?
#
loop_
_entity_poly.entity_id
_entity_poly.type
_entity_poly.pdbx_seq_one_letter_code
_entity_poly.pdbx_strand_id
1 'polypeptide(L)'
;MNKRIALPTILILLTLLFGCETYTARSAKESIQTPTPIGEGELVTKYSLLVAEQKAKEEAEAEAEQKQRYEDAQAVIASLQAEKRLLEKDLQENQKALTDEQNNTKNLRELLEERNLSVESKGLEYMQKTGEMQTTITTLQAEIEALHQKIAENEQAYEMLTYQANELENLLSEQQIINRELQTIIHEAEVKHTSEVESLKAAQEQRLLELQDTIESLQTDKAILTAQLEEKTQSLEERLSLEQQRNEEAKRIEEERLEKQREKAEELRTAEEAEKARLAALEAEYQQIPPLPQLTLPRMYTTDEATILAAEKDQLNVLMLPLDDIPWKDTTMPGLVKTSISDIQSPVILVTGHMQNVIDLVRQLRRNAVLVEGGAIITSFPIISTTKHGASVQFSNTKTLRLSITNLPEYEVLSAFTSGNDWKTIQRQGTSERTKVLKGILGEGTVTEPTIMGASLFEPSYQDWNTFSPVPYRQIDYIWPLSNFLEESSFYDVYRVTHFSADTDAGNTFLTENLKERIDYIYSRKVLPLQSSMLTIGGESLPDAQGIARYGISATFLIP
;
A
#
# COMPACT_ATOMS: atom_id res chain seq x y z
N MET A 1 46.43 39.34 19.75
CA MET A 1 46.49 40.82 19.66
C MET A 1 45.34 41.40 20.48
N ASN A 2 45.60 42.45 21.28
CA ASN A 2 44.72 43.55 21.73
C ASN A 2 43.22 43.32 22.10
N LYS A 3 42.62 43.97 23.11
CA LYS A 3 43.09 44.76 24.30
C LYS A 3 41.84 45.23 25.10
N ARG A 4 41.81 45.04 26.43
CA ARG A 4 41.15 45.91 27.47
C ARG A 4 39.61 46.12 27.29
N ILE A 5 38.78 46.72 28.14
CA ILE A 5 38.77 47.59 29.35
C ILE A 5 37.52 47.14 30.16
N ALA A 6 37.38 47.13 31.51
CA ALA A 6 38.28 47.13 32.67
C ALA A 6 37.45 46.76 33.93
N LEU A 7 38.05 46.75 35.14
CA LEU A 7 37.42 46.39 36.43
C LEU A 7 38.07 47.26 37.54
N PRO A 8 37.32 47.90 38.47
CA PRO A 8 37.90 48.69 39.53
C PRO A 8 38.27 47.82 40.75
N THR A 9 39.58 47.70 40.96
CA THR A 9 40.23 47.55 42.27
C THR A 9 39.75 48.65 43.23
N ILE A 10 39.83 48.51 44.56
CA ILE A 10 41.06 48.44 45.36
C ILE A 10 40.80 47.75 46.71
N LEU A 11 41.56 46.69 46.96
CA LEU A 11 41.91 46.19 48.29
C LEU A 11 43.39 45.81 48.25
N ILE A 12 44.12 46.03 49.34
CA ILE A 12 45.52 45.61 49.56
C ILE A 12 46.58 46.34 48.70
N LEU A 13 47.17 47.40 49.27
CA LEU A 13 48.60 47.66 49.11
C LEU A 13 49.31 47.32 50.43
N LEU A 14 50.37 46.53 50.33
CA LEU A 14 51.16 46.00 51.43
C LEU A 14 51.92 47.08 52.24
N THR A 15 51.83 46.97 53.56
CA THR A 15 52.94 46.89 54.54
C THR A 15 54.26 47.63 54.21
N LEU A 16 54.77 48.53 55.08
CA LEU A 16 55.71 48.28 56.20
C LEU A 16 56.14 49.68 56.72
N LEU A 17 56.33 50.03 58.00
CA LEU A 17 57.12 49.42 59.09
C LEU A 17 56.86 50.18 60.44
N PHE A 18 57.07 49.50 61.59
CA PHE A 18 57.19 50.01 62.99
C PHE A 18 56.01 50.83 63.61
N GLY A 19 55.53 50.53 64.83
CA GLY A 19 55.89 49.47 65.79
C GLY A 19 54.96 49.39 67.01
N CYS A 20 55.29 48.45 67.92
CA CYS A 20 54.83 48.16 69.29
C CYS A 20 53.94 49.20 70.06
N GLU A 21 53.08 48.83 71.01
CA GLU A 21 52.99 47.59 71.82
C GLU A 21 51.61 47.44 72.49
N THR A 22 51.29 46.24 73.00
CA THR A 22 50.17 46.00 73.93
C THR A 22 50.67 45.29 75.19
N TYR A 23 50.40 45.81 76.40
CA TYR A 23 50.11 44.98 77.57
C TYR A 23 49.56 45.74 78.82
N THR A 24 48.53 45.13 79.42
CA THR A 24 48.12 45.14 80.86
C THR A 24 47.96 46.41 81.70
N ALA A 25 46.86 46.42 82.46
CA ALA A 25 46.71 47.19 83.70
C ALA A 25 47.00 46.33 84.95
N ARG A 26 47.77 46.85 85.93
CA ARG A 26 47.52 46.64 87.38
C ARG A 26 48.33 47.53 88.33
N SER A 27 47.67 47.98 89.41
CA SER A 27 48.15 48.24 90.79
C SER A 27 49.01 49.49 91.17
N ALA A 28 48.82 49.89 92.45
CA ALA A 28 49.41 51.02 93.22
C ALA A 28 49.03 52.44 92.73
N LYS A 29 48.34 53.34 93.46
CA LYS A 29 48.09 53.58 94.91
C LYS A 29 49.26 54.26 95.67
N GLU A 30 48.90 55.31 96.42
CA GLU A 30 49.67 56.10 97.41
C GLU A 30 50.66 57.17 96.90
N SER A 31 50.30 58.43 97.11
CA SER A 31 51.08 59.33 97.99
C SER A 31 50.25 60.56 98.40
N ILE A 32 50.01 60.68 99.70
CA ILE A 32 49.58 61.90 100.37
C ILE A 32 50.85 62.54 100.93
N GLN A 33 51.04 63.86 100.77
CA GLN A 33 51.69 64.67 101.81
C GLN A 33 51.53 66.18 101.58
N THR A 34 50.79 66.80 102.48
CA THR A 34 51.00 68.19 102.89
C THR A 34 52.23 68.28 103.81
N PRO A 35 52.89 69.45 103.87
CA PRO A 35 53.68 69.81 105.03
C PRO A 35 53.34 71.19 105.62
N THR A 36 53.11 71.19 106.92
CA THR A 36 53.16 72.32 107.87
C THR A 36 53.84 71.79 109.15
N PRO A 37 54.28 72.62 110.11
CA PRO A 37 54.72 74.01 110.04
C PRO A 37 56.11 74.24 110.71
N ILE A 38 56.73 75.40 110.48
CA ILE A 38 57.75 76.05 111.32
C ILE A 38 57.45 77.56 111.19
N GLY A 39 57.35 78.41 112.22
CA GLY A 39 57.86 78.35 113.58
C GLY A 39 58.71 79.62 113.81
N GLU A 40 58.54 80.29 114.96
CA GLU A 40 59.22 81.55 115.36
C GLU A 40 58.71 82.88 114.75
N GLY A 41 58.71 83.97 115.55
CA GLY A 41 58.46 85.34 115.07
C GLY A 41 57.45 86.21 115.86
N GLU A 42 57.46 86.20 117.19
CA GLU A 42 56.60 87.05 118.02
C GLU A 42 56.98 88.55 117.94
N LEU A 43 56.05 89.42 117.54
CA LEU A 43 56.14 90.88 117.73
C LEU A 43 54.74 91.48 117.98
N VAL A 44 54.36 91.56 119.26
CA VAL A 44 53.04 92.09 119.68
C VAL A 44 53.11 93.59 119.96
N THR A 45 52.20 94.35 119.35
CA THR A 45 51.83 95.70 119.83
C THR A 45 50.32 95.78 120.07
N LYS A 46 49.91 96.42 121.16
CA LYS A 46 48.57 96.30 121.76
C LYS A 46 47.48 97.03 120.95
N TYR A 47 46.53 96.33 120.31
CA TYR A 47 45.15 96.81 120.01
C TYR A 47 44.26 95.69 119.38
N SER A 48 44.02 94.56 120.07
CA SER A 48 43.37 93.38 119.44
C SER A 48 42.42 92.53 120.32
N LEU A 49 41.62 93.15 121.20
CA LEU A 49 40.68 92.43 122.09
C LEU A 49 39.18 92.69 121.83
N LEU A 50 38.82 93.32 120.71
CA LEU A 50 37.41 93.53 120.28
C LEU A 50 37.08 92.96 118.89
N VAL A 51 38.06 92.37 118.18
CA VAL A 51 37.88 91.79 116.84
C VAL A 51 37.80 90.26 116.85
N ALA A 52 38.39 89.61 117.87
CA ALA A 52 38.42 88.15 117.96
C ALA A 52 37.05 87.51 118.18
N GLU A 53 36.13 88.19 118.86
CA GLU A 53 34.82 87.64 119.25
C GLU A 53 33.78 87.72 118.12
N GLN A 54 33.88 88.70 117.21
CA GLN A 54 33.10 88.71 115.96
C GLN A 54 33.60 87.63 114.99
N LYS A 55 34.93 87.50 114.85
CA LYS A 55 35.53 86.57 113.88
C LYS A 55 35.22 85.10 114.19
N ALA A 56 35.23 84.73 115.47
CA ALA A 56 34.86 83.38 115.90
C ALA A 56 33.39 83.02 115.63
N LYS A 57 32.50 84.02 115.51
CA LYS A 57 31.08 83.81 115.22
C LYS A 57 30.81 83.71 113.71
N GLU A 58 31.46 84.55 112.92
CA GLU A 58 31.44 84.46 111.44
C GLU A 58 32.09 83.17 110.94
N GLU A 59 33.19 82.72 111.55
CA GLU A 59 33.85 81.44 111.21
C GLU A 59 32.94 80.23 111.53
N ALA A 60 32.19 80.26 112.63
CA ALA A 60 31.25 79.19 112.99
C ALA A 60 29.99 79.14 112.09
N GLU A 61 29.45 80.29 111.68
CA GLU A 61 28.34 80.34 110.71
C GLU A 61 28.82 79.92 109.30
N ALA A 62 30.02 80.33 108.88
CA ALA A 62 30.61 79.92 107.61
C ALA A 62 30.90 78.40 107.55
N GLU A 63 31.40 77.80 108.63
CA GLU A 63 31.67 76.35 108.68
C GLU A 63 30.37 75.53 108.67
N ALA A 64 29.31 76.02 109.33
CA ALA A 64 27.97 75.42 109.26
C ALA A 64 27.36 75.51 107.85
N GLU A 65 27.45 76.69 107.20
CA GLU A 65 26.94 76.87 105.83
C GLU A 65 27.74 76.04 104.81
N GLN A 66 29.06 75.95 104.96
CA GLN A 66 29.91 75.11 104.11
C GLN A 66 29.59 73.62 104.28
N LYS A 67 29.34 73.17 105.50
CA LYS A 67 28.92 71.79 105.77
C LYS A 67 27.56 71.49 105.14
N GLN A 68 26.58 72.38 105.28
CA GLN A 68 25.26 72.19 104.70
C GLN A 68 25.31 72.16 103.16
N ARG A 69 26.08 73.07 102.53
CA ARG A 69 26.32 73.02 101.07
C ARG A 69 27.01 71.72 100.61
N TYR A 70 27.86 71.12 101.46
CA TYR A 70 28.51 69.83 101.15
C TYR A 70 27.55 68.64 101.27
N GLU A 71 26.66 68.65 102.27
CA GLU A 71 25.61 67.65 102.44
C GLU A 71 24.57 67.74 101.30
N ASP A 72 24.14 68.95 100.91
CA ASP A 72 23.28 69.19 99.75
C ASP A 72 23.95 68.73 98.44
N ALA A 73 25.24 69.02 98.24
CA ALA A 73 26.00 68.56 97.08
C ALA A 73 26.14 67.03 97.05
N GLN A 74 26.34 66.36 98.18
CA GLN A 74 26.34 64.90 98.26
C GLN A 74 24.95 64.32 97.94
N ALA A 75 23.86 64.94 98.40
CA ALA A 75 22.50 64.52 98.07
C ALA A 75 22.22 64.61 96.55
N VAL A 76 22.66 65.69 95.89
CA VAL A 76 22.56 65.85 94.43
C VAL A 76 23.44 64.86 93.66
N ILE A 77 24.66 64.57 94.14
CA ILE A 77 25.50 63.53 93.53
C ILE A 77 24.87 62.15 93.67
N ALA A 78 24.27 61.84 94.83
CA ALA A 78 23.58 60.59 95.07
C ALA A 78 22.33 60.42 94.19
N SER A 79 21.53 61.48 94.00
CA SER A 79 20.37 61.43 93.11
C SER A 79 20.77 61.27 91.64
N LEU A 80 21.77 62.02 91.16
CA LEU A 80 22.30 61.88 89.80
C LEU A 80 22.94 60.50 89.53
N GLN A 81 23.57 59.88 90.54
CA GLN A 81 24.06 58.50 90.43
C GLN A 81 22.94 57.47 90.39
N ALA A 82 21.83 57.70 91.11
CA ALA A 82 20.64 56.85 91.03
C ALA A 82 19.95 56.98 89.67
N GLU A 83 19.76 58.20 89.18
CA GLU A 83 19.19 58.51 87.87
C GLU A 83 20.03 57.92 86.73
N LYS A 84 21.36 58.09 86.80
CA LYS A 84 22.29 57.46 85.84
C LYS A 84 22.14 55.94 85.80
N ARG A 85 22.08 55.26 86.95
CA ARG A 85 21.89 53.79 87.00
C ARG A 85 20.55 53.36 86.41
N LEU A 86 19.51 54.19 86.58
CA LEU A 86 18.18 53.94 86.04
C LEU A 86 18.21 54.08 84.50
N LEU A 87 18.81 55.15 83.97
CA LEU A 87 19.04 55.35 82.54
C LEU A 87 19.94 54.29 81.90
N GLU A 88 20.99 53.82 82.59
CA GLU A 88 21.85 52.72 82.11
C GLU A 88 21.07 51.40 82.01
N LYS A 89 20.16 51.13 82.96
CA LYS A 89 19.26 49.98 82.94
C LYS A 89 18.24 50.09 81.80
N ASP A 90 17.59 51.25 81.66
CA ASP A 90 16.61 51.50 80.59
C ASP A 90 17.25 51.42 79.20
N LEU A 91 18.50 51.91 79.05
CA LEU A 91 19.28 51.75 77.82
C LEU A 91 19.53 50.27 77.53
N GLN A 92 19.93 49.48 78.53
CA GLN A 92 20.19 48.04 78.36
C GLN A 92 18.91 47.25 78.01
N GLU A 93 17.76 47.60 78.61
CA GLU A 93 16.46 47.00 78.28
C GLU A 93 16.02 47.36 76.86
N ASN A 94 16.13 48.63 76.45
CA ASN A 94 15.84 49.07 75.08
C ASN A 94 16.77 48.42 74.03
N GLN A 95 18.06 48.30 74.34
CA GLN A 95 19.05 47.70 73.44
C GLN A 95 18.84 46.19 73.27
N LYS A 96 18.36 45.51 74.32
CA LYS A 96 17.88 44.13 74.22
C LYS A 96 16.61 44.05 73.37
N ALA A 97 15.60 44.87 73.63
CA ALA A 97 14.34 44.89 72.87
C ALA A 97 14.57 45.14 71.36
N LEU A 98 15.47 46.07 71.01
CA LEU A 98 15.87 46.33 69.63
C LEU A 98 16.56 45.12 68.98
N THR A 99 17.39 44.38 69.73
CA THR A 99 18.04 43.16 69.24
C THR A 99 17.01 42.04 68.99
N ASP A 100 16.04 41.90 69.90
CA ASP A 100 14.95 40.93 69.77
C ASP A 100 14.02 41.29 68.57
N GLU A 101 13.72 42.57 68.33
CA GLU A 101 13.00 43.03 67.13
C GLU A 101 13.79 42.81 65.83
N GLN A 102 15.10 43.06 65.82
CA GLN A 102 15.95 42.81 64.64
C GLN A 102 15.98 41.33 64.27
N ASN A 103 16.10 40.43 65.27
CA ASN A 103 16.04 38.99 65.07
C ASN A 103 14.66 38.55 64.56
N ASN A 104 13.57 39.07 65.14
CA ASN A 104 12.21 38.79 64.68
C ASN A 104 11.99 39.26 63.22
N THR A 105 12.46 40.47 62.88
CA THR A 105 12.37 41.04 61.52
C THR A 105 13.18 40.22 60.50
N LYS A 106 14.35 39.68 60.90
CA LYS A 106 15.15 38.79 60.06
C LYS A 106 14.42 37.47 59.80
N ASN A 107 13.91 36.82 60.84
CA ASN A 107 13.14 35.57 60.71
C ASN A 107 11.89 35.77 59.84
N LEU A 108 11.18 36.90 59.99
CA LEU A 108 10.03 37.24 59.14
C LEU A 108 10.40 37.43 57.67
N ARG A 109 11.58 38.00 57.35
CA ARG A 109 12.08 38.07 55.97
C ARG A 109 12.38 36.69 55.39
N GLU A 110 13.10 35.86 56.13
CA GLU A 110 13.45 34.50 55.70
C GLU A 110 12.20 33.65 55.41
N LEU A 111 11.19 33.72 56.30
CA LEU A 111 9.88 33.06 56.10
C LEU A 111 9.07 33.62 54.92
N LEU A 112 9.17 34.92 54.63
CA LEU A 112 8.52 35.53 53.46
C LEU A 112 9.20 35.12 52.15
N GLU A 113 10.53 35.02 52.14
CA GLU A 113 11.30 34.59 50.98
C GLU A 113 11.05 33.11 50.65
N GLU A 114 11.09 32.22 51.65
CA GLU A 114 10.71 30.81 51.51
C GLU A 114 9.27 30.64 51.01
N ARG A 115 8.33 31.42 51.56
CA ARG A 115 6.92 31.41 51.12
C ARG A 115 6.77 31.87 49.67
N ASN A 116 7.47 32.92 49.25
CA ASN A 116 7.41 33.42 47.88
C ASN A 116 7.93 32.37 46.88
N LEU A 117 9.07 31.73 47.17
CA LEU A 117 9.62 30.64 46.36
C LEU A 117 8.66 29.44 46.29
N SER A 118 7.98 29.10 47.39
CA SER A 118 6.95 28.05 47.40
C SER A 118 5.69 28.40 46.59
N VAL A 119 5.30 29.68 46.53
CA VAL A 119 4.18 30.15 45.72
C VAL A 119 4.54 30.18 44.24
N GLU A 120 5.75 30.65 43.88
CA GLU A 120 6.22 30.72 42.50
C GLU A 120 6.39 29.32 41.88
N SER A 121 7.02 28.39 42.60
CA SER A 121 7.17 26.99 42.17
C SER A 121 5.81 26.29 41.94
N LYS A 122 4.86 26.46 42.85
CA LYS A 122 3.48 25.95 42.65
C LYS A 122 2.77 26.63 41.48
N GLY A 123 2.98 27.93 41.28
CA GLY A 123 2.45 28.67 40.13
C GLY A 123 2.91 28.06 38.80
N LEU A 124 4.21 27.77 38.69
CA LEU A 124 4.80 27.10 37.53
C LEU A 124 4.22 25.68 37.32
N GLU A 125 4.10 24.89 38.39
CA GLU A 125 3.49 23.55 38.34
C GLU A 125 2.03 23.59 37.84
N TYR A 126 1.22 24.52 38.34
CA TYR A 126 -0.16 24.70 37.87
C TYR A 126 -0.23 25.16 36.41
N MET A 127 0.65 26.06 35.97
CA MET A 127 0.68 26.47 34.55
C MET A 127 1.07 25.31 33.63
N GLN A 128 2.10 24.54 33.98
CA GLN A 128 2.53 23.37 33.19
C GLN A 128 1.38 22.35 33.09
N LYS A 129 0.78 21.98 34.21
CA LYS A 129 -0.34 21.02 34.26
C LYS A 129 -1.57 21.50 33.49
N THR A 130 -1.83 22.81 33.48
CA THR A 130 -2.91 23.41 32.67
C THR A 130 -2.58 23.34 31.18
N GLY A 131 -1.32 23.57 30.79
CA GLY A 131 -0.84 23.40 29.41
C GLY A 131 -0.97 21.95 28.91
N GLU A 132 -0.50 20.99 29.71
CA GLU A 132 -0.65 19.55 29.44
C GLU A 132 -2.13 19.16 29.26
N MET A 133 -3.01 19.59 30.18
CA MET A 133 -4.45 19.33 30.08
C MET A 133 -5.07 19.97 28.83
N GLN A 134 -4.67 21.19 28.46
CA GLN A 134 -5.13 21.86 27.25
C GLN A 134 -4.69 21.13 25.98
N THR A 135 -3.46 20.61 25.93
CA THR A 135 -3.01 19.76 24.81
C THR A 135 -3.82 18.47 24.74
N THR A 136 -4.07 17.78 25.87
CA THR A 136 -4.90 16.56 25.89
C THR A 136 -6.33 16.82 25.41
N ILE A 137 -6.96 17.91 25.84
CA ILE A 137 -8.30 18.30 25.37
C ILE A 137 -8.30 18.50 23.84
N THR A 138 -7.26 19.15 23.30
CA THR A 138 -7.16 19.43 21.86
C THR A 138 -6.96 18.15 21.04
N THR A 139 -6.14 17.20 21.53
CA THR A 139 -5.97 15.87 20.92
C THR A 139 -7.27 15.07 20.93
N LEU A 140 -7.98 15.02 22.07
CA LEU A 140 -9.26 14.31 22.18
C LEU A 140 -10.35 14.93 21.30
N GLN A 141 -10.36 16.25 21.11
CA GLN A 141 -11.27 16.91 20.18
C GLN A 141 -11.01 16.48 18.72
N ALA A 142 -9.74 16.42 18.30
CA ALA A 142 -9.38 15.94 16.97
C ALA A 142 -9.72 14.45 16.76
N GLU A 143 -9.56 13.60 17.77
CA GLU A 143 -9.98 12.19 17.73
C GLU A 143 -11.51 12.06 17.61
N ILE A 144 -12.28 12.88 18.32
CA ILE A 144 -13.76 12.90 18.22
C ILE A 144 -14.21 13.36 16.83
N GLU A 145 -13.59 14.37 16.24
CA GLU A 145 -13.90 14.81 14.87
C GLU A 145 -13.59 13.72 13.83
N ALA A 146 -12.43 13.06 13.95
CA ALA A 146 -12.07 11.93 13.09
C ALA A 146 -13.02 10.72 13.24
N LEU A 147 -13.51 10.45 14.45
CA LEU A 147 -14.51 9.40 14.69
C LEU A 147 -15.88 9.76 14.09
N HIS A 148 -16.33 11.02 14.20
CA HIS A 148 -17.57 11.46 13.54
C HIS A 148 -17.48 11.36 12.01
N GLN A 149 -16.33 11.71 11.42
CA GLN A 149 -16.12 11.52 9.98
C GLN A 149 -16.23 10.05 9.57
N LYS A 150 -15.56 9.14 10.30
CA LYS A 150 -15.66 7.68 10.04
C LYS A 150 -17.07 7.12 10.21
N ILE A 151 -17.87 7.67 11.11
CA ILE A 151 -19.28 7.28 11.26
C ILE A 151 -20.08 7.68 10.01
N ALA A 152 -19.92 8.91 9.52
CA ALA A 152 -20.60 9.36 8.30
C ALA A 152 -20.17 8.58 7.04
N GLU A 153 -18.88 8.26 6.91
CA GLU A 153 -18.35 7.40 5.84
C GLU A 153 -18.94 5.98 5.88
N ASN A 154 -19.07 5.39 7.09
CA ASN A 154 -19.72 4.09 7.28
C ASN A 154 -21.23 4.11 7.00
N GLU A 155 -21.94 5.17 7.36
CA GLU A 155 -23.37 5.34 7.05
C GLU A 155 -23.59 5.37 5.52
N GLN A 156 -22.78 6.15 4.79
CA GLN A 156 -22.83 6.20 3.33
C GLN A 156 -22.47 4.84 2.68
N ALA A 157 -21.47 4.14 3.21
CA ALA A 157 -21.11 2.79 2.74
C ALA A 157 -22.24 1.78 2.98
N TYR A 158 -22.97 1.88 4.10
CA TYR A 158 -24.11 1.02 4.41
C TYR A 158 -25.31 1.28 3.48
N GLU A 159 -25.61 2.54 3.13
CA GLU A 159 -26.63 2.87 2.12
C GLU A 159 -26.28 2.28 0.75
N MET A 160 -25.02 2.41 0.31
CA MET A 160 -24.54 1.84 -0.95
C MET A 160 -24.61 0.30 -0.96
N LEU A 161 -24.21 -0.36 0.13
CA LEU A 161 -24.31 -1.82 0.27
C LEU A 161 -25.77 -2.29 0.24
N THR A 162 -26.68 -1.52 0.86
CA THR A 162 -28.13 -1.81 0.84
C THR A 162 -28.69 -1.68 -0.58
N TYR A 163 -28.25 -0.68 -1.35
CA TYR A 163 -28.62 -0.54 -2.77
C TYR A 163 -28.13 -1.74 -3.59
N GLN A 164 -26.87 -2.12 -3.46
CA GLN A 164 -26.28 -3.28 -4.16
C GLN A 164 -26.95 -4.60 -3.80
N ALA A 165 -27.34 -4.80 -2.53
CA ALA A 165 -28.08 -5.98 -2.10
C ALA A 165 -29.45 -6.10 -2.81
N ASN A 166 -30.19 -4.99 -2.93
CA ASN A 166 -31.45 -4.95 -3.66
C ASN A 166 -31.26 -5.20 -5.17
N GLU A 167 -30.18 -4.68 -5.77
CA GLU A 167 -29.84 -4.92 -7.17
C GLU A 167 -29.50 -6.39 -7.44
N LEU A 168 -28.73 -7.03 -6.55
CA LEU A 168 -28.45 -8.46 -6.62
C LEU A 168 -29.71 -9.33 -6.42
N GLU A 169 -30.63 -8.93 -5.55
CA GLU A 169 -31.92 -9.64 -5.39
C GLU A 169 -32.79 -9.56 -6.65
N ASN A 170 -32.82 -8.41 -7.32
CA ASN A 170 -33.47 -8.24 -8.62
C ASN A 170 -32.82 -9.11 -9.70
N LEU A 171 -31.49 -9.09 -9.83
CA LEU A 171 -30.76 -9.90 -10.81
C LEU A 171 -30.95 -11.42 -10.57
N LEU A 172 -31.02 -11.85 -9.31
CA LEU A 172 -31.31 -13.23 -8.96
C LEU A 172 -32.74 -13.63 -9.38
N SER A 173 -33.72 -12.74 -9.20
CA SER A 173 -35.10 -12.92 -9.67
C SER A 173 -35.17 -13.03 -11.20
N GLU A 174 -34.47 -12.15 -11.93
CA GLU A 174 -34.36 -12.21 -13.39
C GLU A 174 -33.71 -13.52 -13.87
N GLN A 175 -32.63 -13.96 -13.23
CA GLN A 175 -31.97 -15.23 -13.56
C GLN A 175 -32.90 -16.43 -13.32
N GLN A 176 -33.74 -16.40 -12.28
CA GLN A 176 -34.75 -17.44 -12.03
C GLN A 176 -35.85 -17.45 -13.11
N ILE A 177 -36.24 -16.30 -13.65
CA ILE A 177 -37.18 -16.19 -14.78
C ILE A 177 -36.53 -16.80 -16.04
N ILE A 178 -35.31 -16.37 -16.39
CA ILE A 178 -34.58 -16.87 -17.57
C ILE A 178 -34.39 -18.39 -17.50
N ASN A 179 -34.02 -18.94 -16.33
CA ASN A 179 -33.88 -20.40 -16.16
C ASN A 179 -35.20 -21.16 -16.35
N ARG A 180 -36.34 -20.57 -15.95
CA ARG A 180 -37.68 -21.16 -16.18
C ARG A 180 -38.07 -21.12 -17.66
N GLU A 181 -37.75 -20.03 -18.36
CA GLU A 181 -37.97 -19.92 -19.81
C GLU A 181 -37.08 -20.91 -20.57
N LEU A 182 -35.80 -21.04 -20.21
CA LEU A 182 -34.88 -22.02 -20.79
C LEU A 182 -35.39 -23.46 -20.64
N GLN A 183 -35.86 -23.85 -19.45
CA GLN A 183 -36.48 -25.16 -19.23
C GLN A 183 -37.72 -25.39 -20.10
N THR A 184 -38.51 -24.35 -20.33
CA THR A 184 -39.69 -24.41 -21.21
C THR A 184 -39.28 -24.64 -22.67
N ILE A 185 -38.29 -23.88 -23.16
CA ILE A 185 -37.75 -24.01 -24.52
C ILE A 185 -37.12 -25.39 -24.76
N ILE A 186 -36.36 -25.92 -23.79
CA ILE A 186 -35.78 -27.27 -23.85
C ILE A 186 -36.90 -28.32 -23.97
N HIS A 187 -37.95 -28.22 -23.14
CA HIS A 187 -39.07 -29.15 -23.19
C HIS A 187 -39.83 -29.09 -24.53
N GLU A 188 -40.10 -27.89 -25.06
CA GLU A 188 -40.71 -27.72 -26.39
C GLU A 188 -39.85 -28.31 -27.51
N ALA A 189 -38.52 -28.14 -27.43
CA ALA A 189 -37.57 -28.72 -28.39
C ALA A 189 -37.54 -30.25 -28.31
N GLU A 190 -37.54 -30.84 -27.11
CA GLU A 190 -37.62 -32.29 -26.91
C GLU A 190 -38.92 -32.87 -27.49
N VAL A 191 -40.08 -32.24 -27.19
CA VAL A 191 -41.39 -32.65 -27.72
C VAL A 191 -41.41 -32.57 -29.25
N LYS A 192 -40.89 -31.49 -29.83
CA LYS A 192 -40.79 -31.32 -31.28
C LYS A 192 -39.88 -32.36 -31.92
N HIS A 193 -38.70 -32.60 -31.34
CA HIS A 193 -37.76 -33.61 -31.83
C HIS A 193 -38.35 -35.02 -31.78
N THR A 194 -39.03 -35.38 -30.68
CA THR A 194 -39.72 -36.67 -30.55
C THR A 194 -40.79 -36.85 -31.63
N SER A 195 -41.60 -35.82 -31.87
CA SER A 195 -42.60 -35.77 -32.95
C SER A 195 -41.98 -35.93 -34.35
N GLU A 196 -40.88 -35.22 -34.64
CA GLU A 196 -40.15 -35.35 -35.91
C GLU A 196 -39.61 -36.78 -36.11
N VAL A 197 -39.00 -37.38 -35.08
CA VAL A 197 -38.49 -38.77 -35.12
C VAL A 197 -39.61 -39.79 -35.32
N GLU A 198 -40.75 -39.65 -34.64
CA GLU A 198 -41.91 -40.53 -34.85
C GLU A 198 -42.47 -40.39 -36.28
N SER A 199 -42.56 -39.18 -36.82
CA SER A 199 -43.02 -38.94 -38.19
C SER A 199 -42.09 -39.55 -39.25
N LEU A 200 -40.76 -39.44 -39.04
CA LEU A 200 -39.75 -40.04 -39.92
C LEU A 200 -39.82 -41.57 -39.87
N LYS A 201 -40.02 -42.15 -38.68
CA LYS A 201 -40.18 -43.59 -38.51
C LYS A 201 -41.43 -44.11 -39.20
N ALA A 202 -42.58 -43.43 -39.05
CA ALA A 202 -43.82 -43.78 -39.74
C ALA A 202 -43.68 -43.69 -41.27
N ALA A 203 -43.01 -42.65 -41.78
CA ALA A 203 -42.72 -42.52 -43.21
C ALA A 203 -41.77 -43.62 -43.72
N GLN A 204 -40.80 -44.05 -42.90
CA GLN A 204 -39.92 -45.17 -43.23
C GLN A 204 -40.65 -46.52 -43.25
N GLU A 205 -41.55 -46.77 -42.28
CA GLU A 205 -42.39 -47.97 -42.23
C GLU A 205 -43.35 -48.02 -43.43
N GLN A 206 -43.99 -46.91 -43.79
CA GLN A 206 -44.82 -46.81 -45.00
C GLN A 206 -44.01 -47.10 -46.27
N ARG A 207 -42.80 -46.54 -46.38
CA ARG A 207 -41.93 -46.78 -47.55
C ARG A 207 -41.42 -48.22 -47.63
N LEU A 208 -41.26 -48.90 -46.49
CA LEU A 208 -40.95 -50.33 -46.46
C LEU A 208 -42.14 -51.17 -46.93
N LEU A 209 -43.37 -50.81 -46.56
CA LEU A 209 -44.60 -51.43 -47.09
C LEU A 209 -44.72 -51.22 -48.61
N GLU A 210 -44.57 -49.99 -49.10
CA GLU A 210 -44.61 -49.70 -50.55
C GLU A 210 -43.54 -50.48 -51.33
N LEU A 211 -42.33 -50.62 -50.78
CA LEU A 211 -41.27 -51.45 -51.38
C LEU A 211 -41.61 -52.95 -51.33
N GLN A 212 -42.28 -53.41 -50.28
CA GLN A 212 -42.71 -54.81 -50.16
C GLN A 212 -43.85 -55.14 -51.13
N ASP A 213 -44.85 -54.28 -51.26
CA ASP A 213 -45.90 -54.36 -52.28
C ASP A 213 -45.29 -54.33 -53.70
N THR A 214 -44.27 -53.49 -53.92
CA THR A 214 -43.53 -53.45 -55.19
C THR A 214 -42.78 -54.75 -55.45
N ILE A 215 -42.17 -55.36 -54.42
CA ILE A 215 -41.50 -56.66 -54.52
C ILE A 215 -42.50 -57.78 -54.81
N GLU A 216 -43.67 -57.80 -54.17
CA GLU A 216 -44.74 -58.76 -54.45
C GLU A 216 -45.28 -58.58 -55.87
N SER A 217 -45.56 -57.34 -56.30
CA SER A 217 -45.94 -57.01 -57.68
C SER A 217 -44.91 -57.54 -58.68
N LEU A 218 -43.62 -57.26 -58.47
CA LEU A 218 -42.53 -57.73 -59.32
C LEU A 218 -42.34 -59.26 -59.26
N GLN A 219 -42.72 -59.92 -58.17
CA GLN A 219 -42.74 -61.39 -58.10
C GLN A 219 -43.92 -61.97 -58.89
N THR A 220 -45.10 -61.37 -58.84
CA THR A 220 -46.22 -61.73 -59.74
C THR A 220 -45.90 -61.45 -61.20
N ASP A 221 -45.32 -60.28 -61.53
CA ASP A 221 -44.89 -59.94 -62.89
C ASP A 221 -43.82 -60.91 -63.37
N LYS A 222 -42.86 -61.28 -62.51
CA LYS A 222 -41.87 -62.32 -62.82
C LYS A 222 -42.53 -63.67 -63.06
N ALA A 223 -43.51 -64.08 -62.24
CA ALA A 223 -44.24 -65.33 -62.39
C ALA A 223 -45.03 -65.37 -63.72
N ILE A 224 -45.74 -64.28 -64.03
CA ILE A 224 -46.45 -64.05 -65.30
C ILE A 224 -45.46 -64.08 -66.47
N LEU A 225 -44.31 -63.42 -66.35
CA LEU A 225 -43.25 -63.44 -67.37
C LEU A 225 -42.62 -64.82 -67.55
N THR A 226 -42.48 -65.65 -66.51
CA THR A 226 -42.05 -67.06 -66.67
C THR A 226 -43.11 -67.90 -67.39
N ALA A 227 -44.40 -67.75 -67.05
CA ALA A 227 -45.49 -68.42 -67.76
C ALA A 227 -45.59 -67.97 -69.23
N GLN A 228 -45.42 -66.67 -69.49
CA GLN A 228 -45.32 -66.13 -70.84
C GLN A 228 -44.03 -66.54 -71.57
N LEU A 229 -42.96 -66.92 -70.86
CA LEU A 229 -41.74 -67.47 -71.48
C LEU A 229 -41.96 -68.89 -71.99
N GLU A 230 -42.71 -69.72 -71.25
CA GLU A 230 -43.14 -71.06 -71.68
C GLU A 230 -44.15 -70.98 -72.84
N GLU A 231 -45.04 -69.99 -72.85
CA GLU A 231 -45.94 -69.74 -73.98
C GLU A 231 -45.19 -69.19 -75.23
N LYS A 232 -44.22 -68.29 -75.04
CA LYS A 232 -43.41 -67.71 -76.12
C LYS A 232 -42.27 -68.60 -76.62
N THR A 233 -42.04 -69.76 -76.03
CA THR A 233 -41.11 -70.74 -76.62
C THR A 233 -41.68 -71.43 -77.87
N GLN A 234 -42.93 -71.13 -78.26
CA GLN A 234 -43.61 -71.74 -79.41
C GLN A 234 -43.94 -70.79 -80.58
N SER A 235 -43.50 -69.52 -80.57
CA SER A 235 -43.63 -68.64 -81.75
C SER A 235 -42.54 -67.57 -81.79
N LEU A 236 -41.54 -67.80 -82.65
CA LEU A 236 -40.32 -66.99 -82.74
C LEU A 236 -39.90 -66.82 -84.21
N GLU A 237 -40.56 -65.91 -84.93
CA GLU A 237 -40.15 -65.58 -86.31
C GLU A 237 -40.24 -64.09 -86.69
N GLU A 238 -40.62 -63.19 -85.77
CA GLU A 238 -40.88 -61.77 -86.11
C GLU A 238 -40.34 -60.77 -85.07
N ARG A 239 -39.07 -60.91 -84.64
CA ARG A 239 -38.48 -60.01 -83.61
C ARG A 239 -37.06 -59.49 -83.84
N LEU A 240 -36.59 -59.44 -85.10
CA LEU A 240 -35.25 -58.97 -85.45
C LEU A 240 -35.06 -57.42 -85.47
N SER A 241 -36.11 -56.61 -85.23
CA SER A 241 -36.02 -55.13 -85.26
C SER A 241 -36.12 -54.45 -83.89
N LEU A 242 -36.56 -55.15 -82.84
CA LEU A 242 -36.77 -54.58 -81.49
C LEU A 242 -35.53 -54.67 -80.59
N GLU A 243 -34.53 -55.44 -80.98
CA GLU A 243 -33.33 -55.71 -80.18
C GLU A 243 -32.29 -54.57 -80.26
N GLN A 244 -32.28 -53.82 -81.35
CA GLN A 244 -31.36 -52.67 -81.53
C GLN A 244 -31.72 -51.49 -80.60
N GLN A 245 -33.01 -51.16 -80.43
CA GLN A 245 -33.44 -50.03 -79.59
C GLN A 245 -33.18 -50.25 -78.08
N ARG A 246 -33.35 -51.48 -77.58
CA ARG A 246 -33.07 -51.78 -76.16
C ARG A 246 -31.58 -51.74 -75.82
N ASN A 247 -30.72 -52.04 -76.80
CA ASN A 247 -29.27 -52.06 -76.61
C ASN A 247 -28.69 -50.64 -76.51
N GLU A 248 -29.27 -49.67 -77.25
CA GLU A 248 -28.90 -48.25 -77.15
C GLU A 248 -29.33 -47.62 -75.82
N GLU A 249 -30.53 -47.93 -75.33
CA GLU A 249 -31.02 -47.40 -74.05
C GLU A 249 -30.26 -47.97 -72.84
N ALA A 250 -29.94 -49.27 -72.85
CA ALA A 250 -29.10 -49.88 -71.81
C ALA A 250 -27.69 -49.26 -71.77
N LYS A 251 -27.10 -48.99 -72.94
CA LYS A 251 -25.78 -48.38 -73.05
C LYS A 251 -25.75 -46.96 -72.49
N ARG A 252 -26.79 -46.16 -72.76
CA ARG A 252 -26.93 -44.79 -72.24
C ARG A 252 -27.04 -44.74 -70.71
N ILE A 253 -27.70 -45.72 -70.09
CA ILE A 253 -27.81 -45.83 -68.62
C ILE A 253 -26.47 -46.26 -67.99
N GLU A 254 -25.73 -47.16 -68.63
CA GLU A 254 -24.40 -47.58 -68.17
C GLU A 254 -23.39 -46.42 -68.28
N GLU A 255 -23.44 -45.64 -69.36
CA GLU A 255 -22.65 -44.42 -69.56
C GLU A 255 -22.96 -43.36 -68.49
N GLU A 256 -24.23 -43.05 -68.22
CA GLU A 256 -24.64 -42.11 -67.16
C GLU A 256 -24.19 -42.56 -65.75
N ARG A 257 -24.19 -43.88 -65.50
CA ARG A 257 -23.70 -44.45 -64.23
C ARG A 257 -22.18 -44.33 -64.08
N LEU A 258 -21.44 -44.52 -65.18
CA LEU A 258 -19.98 -44.33 -65.23
C LEU A 258 -19.59 -42.85 -65.06
N GLU A 259 -20.34 -41.93 -65.67
CA GLU A 259 -20.19 -40.47 -65.48
C GLU A 259 -20.34 -40.12 -63.99
N LYS A 260 -21.47 -40.51 -63.37
CA LYS A 260 -21.74 -40.26 -61.94
C LYS A 260 -20.75 -40.93 -60.98
N GLN A 261 -20.11 -42.03 -61.39
CA GLN A 261 -19.02 -42.65 -60.62
C GLN A 261 -17.70 -41.88 -60.76
N ARG A 262 -17.41 -41.30 -61.93
CA ARG A 262 -16.25 -40.43 -62.14
C ARG A 262 -16.39 -39.11 -61.40
N GLU A 263 -17.55 -38.46 -61.48
CA GLU A 263 -17.86 -37.24 -60.74
C GLU A 263 -17.60 -37.45 -59.23
N LYS A 264 -18.18 -38.50 -58.63
CA LYS A 264 -17.94 -38.82 -57.22
C LYS A 264 -16.50 -39.17 -56.88
N ALA A 265 -15.77 -39.84 -57.78
CA ALA A 265 -14.36 -40.13 -57.57
C ALA A 265 -13.49 -38.87 -57.64
N GLU A 266 -13.87 -37.89 -58.46
CA GLU A 266 -13.20 -36.59 -58.55
C GLU A 266 -13.55 -35.67 -57.37
N GLU A 267 -14.80 -35.67 -56.89
CA GLU A 267 -15.21 -35.03 -55.64
C GLU A 267 -14.43 -35.60 -54.43
N LEU A 268 -14.31 -36.93 -54.33
CA LEU A 268 -13.52 -37.57 -53.27
C LEU A 268 -12.04 -37.21 -53.38
N ARG A 269 -11.44 -37.26 -54.58
CA ARG A 269 -10.04 -36.88 -54.81
C ARG A 269 -9.77 -35.42 -54.42
N THR A 270 -10.66 -34.50 -54.80
CA THR A 270 -10.49 -33.07 -54.47
C THR A 270 -10.67 -32.81 -52.97
N ALA A 271 -11.58 -33.53 -52.29
CA ALA A 271 -11.71 -33.49 -50.84
C ALA A 271 -10.46 -34.06 -50.11
N GLU A 272 -9.91 -35.18 -50.58
CA GLU A 272 -8.66 -35.77 -50.05
C GLU A 272 -7.45 -34.85 -50.27
N GLU A 273 -7.34 -34.22 -51.45
CA GLU A 273 -6.28 -33.25 -51.76
C GLU A 273 -6.40 -31.99 -50.88
N ALA A 274 -7.63 -31.50 -50.64
CA ALA A 274 -7.89 -30.37 -49.75
C ALA A 274 -7.56 -30.69 -48.28
N GLU A 275 -7.98 -31.86 -47.78
CA GLU A 275 -7.67 -32.28 -46.40
C GLU A 275 -6.17 -32.49 -46.20
N LYS A 276 -5.48 -33.10 -47.17
CA LYS A 276 -4.02 -33.23 -47.15
C LYS A 276 -3.32 -31.88 -47.15
N ALA A 277 -3.82 -30.91 -47.92
CA ALA A 277 -3.30 -29.54 -47.91
C ALA A 277 -3.53 -28.85 -46.55
N ARG A 278 -4.70 -29.05 -45.93
CA ARG A 278 -5.04 -28.54 -44.59
C ARG A 278 -4.09 -29.09 -43.52
N LEU A 279 -3.85 -30.41 -43.51
CA LEU A 279 -2.93 -31.05 -42.57
C LEU A 279 -1.48 -30.62 -42.79
N ALA A 280 -1.04 -30.46 -44.03
CA ALA A 280 0.30 -29.96 -44.34
C ALA A 280 0.49 -28.49 -43.92
N ALA A 281 -0.53 -27.64 -44.05
CA ALA A 281 -0.50 -26.27 -43.56
C ALA A 281 -0.44 -26.20 -42.03
N LEU A 282 -1.21 -27.04 -41.32
CA LEU A 282 -1.21 -27.13 -39.86
C LEU A 282 0.15 -27.60 -39.32
N GLU A 283 0.77 -28.61 -39.94
CA GLU A 283 2.11 -29.07 -39.58
C GLU A 283 3.15 -27.95 -39.83
N ALA A 284 3.09 -27.28 -40.99
CA ALA A 284 3.98 -26.16 -41.30
C ALA A 284 3.85 -25.00 -40.30
N GLU A 285 2.63 -24.71 -39.82
CA GLU A 285 2.38 -23.76 -38.75
C GLU A 285 3.02 -24.20 -37.42
N TYR A 286 2.79 -25.44 -37.00
CA TYR A 286 3.31 -25.99 -35.75
C TYR A 286 4.85 -25.98 -35.67
N GLN A 287 5.51 -26.22 -36.83
CA GLN A 287 6.96 -26.18 -37.00
C GLN A 287 7.56 -24.76 -37.03
N GLN A 288 6.74 -23.70 -37.07
CA GLN A 288 7.26 -22.32 -36.95
C GLN A 288 7.91 -22.07 -35.58
N ILE A 289 7.47 -22.76 -34.53
CA ILE A 289 8.10 -22.72 -33.21
C ILE A 289 8.93 -24.00 -33.05
N PRO A 290 10.27 -23.94 -33.04
CA PRO A 290 11.09 -25.13 -32.76
C PRO A 290 10.95 -25.56 -31.29
N PRO A 291 11.37 -26.78 -30.92
CA PRO A 291 11.42 -27.21 -29.53
C PRO A 291 12.22 -26.24 -28.65
N LEU A 292 11.81 -26.05 -27.39
CA LEU A 292 12.36 -25.04 -26.47
C LEU A 292 13.91 -24.95 -26.43
N PRO A 293 14.69 -26.06 -26.40
CA PRO A 293 16.16 -25.99 -26.41
C PRO A 293 16.80 -25.42 -27.69
N GLN A 294 16.01 -25.26 -28.76
CA GLN A 294 16.42 -24.73 -30.06
C GLN A 294 15.77 -23.37 -30.37
N LEU A 295 14.94 -22.84 -29.45
CA LEU A 295 14.21 -21.60 -29.65
C LEU A 295 15.13 -20.38 -29.47
N THR A 296 15.20 -19.54 -30.51
CA THR A 296 15.87 -18.24 -30.47
C THR A 296 14.82 -17.13 -30.38
N LEU A 297 14.96 -16.24 -29.40
CA LEU A 297 14.04 -15.13 -29.15
C LEU A 297 14.63 -13.79 -29.66
N PRO A 298 13.80 -12.84 -30.13
CA PRO A 298 12.36 -12.96 -30.34
C PRO A 298 12.01 -13.86 -31.54
N ARG A 299 10.87 -14.57 -31.47
CA ARG A 299 10.39 -15.46 -32.53
C ARG A 299 8.98 -15.08 -32.96
N MET A 300 8.79 -14.81 -34.25
CA MET A 300 7.48 -14.62 -34.86
C MET A 300 6.76 -15.96 -35.02
N TYR A 301 5.45 -15.96 -34.78
CA TYR A 301 4.51 -17.03 -35.11
C TYR A 301 3.38 -16.40 -35.93
N THR A 302 3.21 -16.85 -37.17
CA THR A 302 2.29 -16.27 -38.16
C THR A 302 1.29 -17.31 -38.63
N THR A 303 0.02 -16.93 -38.65
CA THR A 303 -1.12 -17.81 -38.94
C THR A 303 -1.90 -17.29 -40.14
N ASP A 304 -2.99 -17.97 -40.50
CA ASP A 304 -3.96 -17.53 -41.50
C ASP A 304 -4.93 -16.45 -40.96
N GLU A 305 -4.87 -16.09 -39.67
CA GLU A 305 -5.67 -15.00 -39.08
C GLU A 305 -5.30 -13.64 -39.70
N ALA A 306 -6.29 -12.97 -40.29
CA ALA A 306 -6.12 -11.65 -40.89
C ALA A 306 -5.84 -10.57 -39.83
N THR A 307 -4.86 -9.71 -40.10
CA THR A 307 -4.56 -8.57 -39.21
C THR A 307 -5.56 -7.43 -39.39
N ILE A 308 -5.93 -6.79 -38.28
CA ILE A 308 -6.85 -5.64 -38.23
C ILE A 308 -6.13 -4.32 -37.95
N LEU A 309 -6.79 -3.21 -38.24
CA LEU A 309 -6.44 -1.87 -37.75
C LEU A 309 -7.67 -1.29 -37.04
N ALA A 310 -7.44 -0.66 -35.89
CA ALA A 310 -8.48 0.03 -35.12
C ALA A 310 -8.80 1.41 -35.73
N ALA A 311 -10.05 1.84 -35.59
CA ALA A 311 -10.44 3.22 -35.87
C ALA A 311 -9.93 4.17 -34.77
N GLU A 312 -9.87 5.48 -35.08
CA GLU A 312 -9.20 6.46 -34.21
C GLU A 312 -9.77 6.62 -32.79
N LYS A 313 -10.99 6.12 -32.55
CA LYS A 313 -11.71 6.20 -31.27
C LYS A 313 -12.05 4.82 -30.68
N ASP A 314 -11.58 3.75 -31.29
CA ASP A 314 -11.87 2.40 -30.80
C ASP A 314 -11.14 2.16 -29.47
N GLN A 315 -11.84 1.43 -28.60
CA GLN A 315 -11.28 0.97 -27.34
C GLN A 315 -10.44 -0.29 -27.57
N LEU A 316 -9.25 -0.33 -26.99
CA LEU A 316 -8.38 -1.49 -27.05
C LEU A 316 -8.60 -2.38 -25.82
N ASN A 317 -9.14 -3.59 -26.02
CA ASN A 317 -9.18 -4.63 -25.00
C ASN A 317 -7.86 -5.42 -25.00
N VAL A 318 -7.19 -5.50 -23.84
CA VAL A 318 -5.99 -6.28 -23.62
C VAL A 318 -6.24 -7.31 -22.52
N LEU A 319 -5.82 -8.54 -22.75
CA LEU A 319 -5.73 -9.56 -21.70
C LEU A 319 -4.27 -9.72 -21.25
N MET A 320 -4.07 -10.00 -19.97
CA MET A 320 -2.81 -10.44 -19.40
C MET A 320 -3.03 -11.77 -18.68
N LEU A 321 -2.28 -12.79 -19.10
CA LEU A 321 -2.41 -14.18 -18.67
C LEU A 321 -1.09 -14.64 -18.01
N PRO A 322 -1.00 -14.64 -16.67
CA PRO A 322 0.06 -15.32 -15.94
C PRO A 322 -0.21 -16.82 -15.91
N LEU A 323 0.56 -17.56 -16.69
CA LEU A 323 0.62 -19.02 -16.61
C LEU A 323 1.62 -19.43 -15.53
N ASP A 324 1.56 -20.68 -15.07
CA ASP A 324 2.55 -21.24 -14.15
C ASP A 324 4.00 -21.14 -14.71
N ASP A 325 4.99 -20.92 -13.84
CA ASP A 325 6.43 -20.98 -14.18
C ASP A 325 6.99 -22.42 -14.10
N ILE A 326 6.18 -23.39 -13.67
CA ILE A 326 6.46 -24.82 -13.81
C ILE A 326 5.78 -25.35 -15.09
N PRO A 327 6.45 -26.20 -15.89
CA PRO A 327 5.81 -26.82 -17.06
C PRO A 327 4.55 -27.61 -16.68
N TRP A 328 3.46 -27.39 -17.41
CA TRP A 328 2.22 -28.16 -17.24
C TRP A 328 2.46 -29.66 -17.46
N LYS A 329 1.92 -30.47 -16.55
CA LYS A 329 1.94 -31.95 -16.65
C LYS A 329 0.72 -32.51 -17.38
N ASP A 330 -0.39 -31.76 -17.37
CA ASP A 330 -1.63 -32.13 -18.03
C ASP A 330 -1.69 -31.46 -19.42
N THR A 331 -1.74 -32.28 -20.46
CA THR A 331 -1.80 -31.85 -21.87
C THR A 331 -3.11 -31.13 -22.25
N THR A 332 -4.13 -31.16 -21.39
CA THR A 332 -5.40 -30.45 -21.62
C THR A 332 -5.36 -28.99 -21.19
N MET A 333 -4.39 -28.58 -20.36
CA MET A 333 -4.26 -27.21 -19.83
C MET A 333 -4.31 -26.10 -20.89
N PRO A 334 -3.57 -26.15 -22.03
CA PRO A 334 -3.68 -25.13 -23.06
C PRO A 334 -5.11 -24.99 -23.61
N GLY A 335 -5.84 -26.12 -23.70
CA GLY A 335 -7.23 -26.17 -24.15
C GLY A 335 -8.18 -25.52 -23.16
N LEU A 336 -8.03 -25.81 -21.85
CA LEU A 336 -8.82 -25.20 -20.79
C LEU A 336 -8.64 -23.67 -20.74
N VAL A 337 -7.38 -23.20 -20.82
CA VAL A 337 -7.05 -21.77 -20.87
C VAL A 337 -7.63 -21.10 -22.12
N LYS A 338 -7.54 -21.74 -23.30
CA LYS A 338 -8.16 -21.23 -24.53
C LYS A 338 -9.68 -21.10 -24.39
N THR A 339 -10.34 -22.12 -23.85
CA THR A 339 -11.80 -22.12 -23.70
C THR A 339 -12.28 -21.04 -22.74
N SER A 340 -11.58 -20.82 -21.62
CA SER A 340 -11.99 -19.83 -20.60
C SER A 340 -11.84 -18.35 -21.03
N ILE A 341 -11.23 -18.08 -22.18
CA ILE A 341 -11.08 -16.74 -22.75
C ILE A 341 -11.72 -16.61 -24.14
N SER A 342 -12.43 -17.65 -24.61
CA SER A 342 -12.89 -17.77 -26.00
C SER A 342 -14.05 -16.85 -26.37
N ASP A 343 -14.82 -16.42 -25.38
CA ASP A 343 -15.87 -15.41 -25.43
C ASP A 343 -15.31 -13.97 -25.39
N ILE A 344 -14.09 -13.78 -24.89
CA ILE A 344 -13.46 -12.47 -24.75
C ILE A 344 -12.76 -12.07 -26.04
N GLN A 345 -13.42 -11.19 -26.81
CA GLN A 345 -12.84 -10.58 -28.02
C GLN A 345 -11.76 -9.55 -27.66
N SER A 346 -10.55 -10.04 -27.37
CA SER A 346 -9.35 -9.22 -27.18
C SER A 346 -8.39 -9.33 -28.36
N PRO A 347 -8.07 -8.22 -29.06
CA PRO A 347 -7.08 -8.20 -30.13
C PRO A 347 -5.63 -8.26 -29.62
N VAL A 348 -5.36 -8.19 -28.30
CA VAL A 348 -4.01 -8.31 -27.72
C VAL A 348 -4.04 -9.15 -26.44
N ILE A 349 -3.29 -10.25 -26.41
CA ILE A 349 -3.10 -11.10 -25.23
C ILE A 349 -1.62 -11.13 -24.87
N LEU A 350 -1.30 -10.70 -23.66
CA LEU A 350 0.04 -10.66 -23.08
C LEU A 350 0.19 -11.87 -22.16
N VAL A 351 1.10 -12.79 -22.50
CA VAL A 351 1.26 -14.07 -21.79
C VAL A 351 2.61 -14.10 -21.09
N THR A 352 2.61 -14.54 -19.83
CA THR A 352 3.78 -14.72 -18.96
C THR A 352 3.77 -16.14 -18.37
N GLY A 353 4.84 -16.56 -17.71
CA GLY A 353 5.00 -17.91 -17.14
C GLY A 353 6.12 -18.71 -17.82
N HIS A 354 6.09 -20.03 -17.63
CA HIS A 354 7.09 -20.93 -18.21
C HIS A 354 6.99 -20.95 -19.74
N MET A 355 8.13 -20.79 -20.43
CA MET A 355 8.14 -20.67 -21.89
C MET A 355 7.50 -21.87 -22.62
N GLN A 356 7.53 -23.08 -22.04
CA GLN A 356 6.81 -24.23 -22.61
C GLN A 356 5.29 -24.03 -22.57
N ASN A 357 4.72 -23.60 -21.44
CA ASN A 357 3.28 -23.33 -21.27
C ASN A 357 2.83 -22.22 -22.23
N VAL A 358 3.67 -21.19 -22.39
CA VAL A 358 3.48 -20.08 -23.35
C VAL A 358 3.46 -20.60 -24.79
N ILE A 359 4.42 -21.44 -25.20
CA ILE A 359 4.49 -22.05 -26.55
C ILE A 359 3.22 -22.87 -26.82
N ASP A 360 2.82 -23.70 -25.86
CA ASP A 360 1.69 -24.62 -26.03
C ASP A 360 0.36 -23.85 -26.08
N LEU A 361 0.21 -22.76 -25.32
CA LEU A 361 -0.93 -21.86 -25.43
C LEU A 361 -0.95 -21.09 -26.76
N VAL A 362 0.18 -20.56 -27.23
CA VAL A 362 0.27 -19.85 -28.54
C VAL A 362 -0.17 -20.77 -29.68
N ARG A 363 0.34 -22.01 -29.71
CA ARG A 363 -0.06 -23.05 -30.67
C ARG A 363 -1.54 -23.40 -30.55
N GLN A 364 -2.05 -23.54 -29.33
CA GLN A 364 -3.45 -23.90 -29.12
C GLN A 364 -4.39 -22.77 -29.55
N LEU A 365 -4.01 -21.50 -29.36
CA LEU A 365 -4.80 -20.34 -29.79
C LEU A 365 -4.84 -20.19 -31.31
N ARG A 366 -3.75 -20.52 -32.03
CA ARG A 366 -3.60 -20.32 -33.49
C ARG A 366 -3.91 -18.88 -33.91
N ARG A 367 -3.24 -17.93 -33.24
CA ARG A 367 -3.31 -16.49 -33.52
C ARG A 367 -1.91 -15.94 -33.75
N ASN A 368 -1.79 -14.83 -34.48
CA ASN A 368 -0.49 -14.20 -34.73
C ASN A 368 0.18 -13.78 -33.42
N ALA A 369 1.48 -14.10 -33.25
CA ALA A 369 2.18 -13.89 -31.99
C ALA A 369 3.68 -13.61 -32.15
N VAL A 370 4.27 -13.02 -31.11
CA VAL A 370 5.71 -12.88 -30.92
C VAL A 370 6.09 -13.50 -29.59
N LEU A 371 6.92 -14.54 -29.61
CA LEU A 371 7.58 -15.05 -28.41
C LEU A 371 8.79 -14.17 -28.11
N VAL A 372 8.91 -13.72 -26.86
CA VAL A 372 9.93 -12.78 -26.37
C VAL A 372 10.51 -13.32 -25.05
N GLU A 373 11.60 -12.75 -24.54
CA GLU A 373 12.05 -13.14 -23.20
C GLU A 373 11.00 -12.77 -22.14
N GLY A 374 10.65 -13.76 -21.32
CA GLY A 374 9.60 -13.67 -20.30
C GLY A 374 8.21 -14.15 -20.74
N GLY A 375 7.93 -14.34 -22.05
CA GLY A 375 6.63 -14.85 -22.48
C GLY A 375 6.29 -14.58 -23.95
N ALA A 376 5.03 -14.21 -24.24
CA ALA A 376 4.58 -13.95 -25.60
C ALA A 376 3.56 -12.80 -25.70
N ILE A 377 3.54 -12.15 -26.86
CA ILE A 377 2.58 -11.12 -27.25
C ILE A 377 1.78 -11.69 -28.42
N ILE A 378 0.52 -12.03 -28.18
CA ILE A 378 -0.43 -12.50 -29.19
C ILE A 378 -1.24 -11.28 -29.63
N THR A 379 -1.36 -11.03 -30.92
CA THR A 379 -1.95 -9.78 -31.44
C THR A 379 -2.60 -9.96 -32.80
N SER A 380 -3.80 -9.41 -32.98
CA SER A 380 -4.43 -9.28 -34.31
C SER A 380 -3.96 -8.02 -35.06
N PHE A 381 -3.10 -7.18 -34.48
CA PHE A 381 -2.51 -6.01 -35.17
C PHE A 381 -1.24 -6.37 -35.96
N PRO A 382 -0.95 -5.71 -37.09
CA PRO A 382 0.32 -5.86 -37.81
C PRO A 382 1.52 -5.51 -36.91
N ILE A 383 2.49 -6.40 -36.85
CA ILE A 383 3.74 -6.21 -36.08
C ILE A 383 4.75 -5.47 -36.97
N ILE A 384 5.21 -4.30 -36.51
CA ILE A 384 6.13 -3.42 -37.23
C ILE A 384 7.58 -3.80 -36.92
N SER A 385 7.86 -4.05 -35.64
CA SER A 385 9.19 -4.39 -35.13
C SER A 385 9.08 -5.21 -33.85
N THR A 386 10.14 -5.96 -33.55
CA THR A 386 10.26 -6.75 -32.32
C THR A 386 11.54 -6.38 -31.59
N THR A 387 11.50 -6.46 -30.26
CA THR A 387 12.63 -6.29 -29.36
C THR A 387 12.80 -7.56 -28.52
N LYS A 388 13.75 -7.56 -27.58
CA LYS A 388 14.04 -8.74 -26.75
C LYS A 388 12.89 -9.10 -25.81
N HIS A 389 12.15 -8.09 -25.33
CA HIS A 389 11.04 -8.25 -24.38
C HIS A 389 9.72 -7.61 -24.88
N GLY A 390 9.59 -7.31 -26.18
CA GLY A 390 8.45 -6.57 -26.69
C GLY A 390 8.27 -6.56 -28.21
N ALA A 391 7.22 -5.90 -28.67
CA ALA A 391 6.92 -5.65 -30.07
C ALA A 391 6.16 -4.33 -30.23
N SER A 392 6.45 -3.56 -31.29
CA SER A 392 5.64 -2.40 -31.67
C SER A 392 4.69 -2.79 -32.80
N VAL A 393 3.40 -2.50 -32.62
CA VAL A 393 2.32 -2.85 -33.55
C VAL A 393 1.67 -1.62 -34.17
N GLN A 394 1.11 -1.77 -35.37
CA GLN A 394 0.32 -0.75 -36.03
C GLN A 394 -1.10 -0.81 -35.47
N PHE A 395 -1.45 0.12 -34.56
CA PHE A 395 -2.77 0.15 -33.94
C PHE A 395 -3.83 0.73 -34.89
N SER A 396 -3.52 1.87 -35.50
CA SER A 396 -4.35 2.52 -36.54
C SER A 396 -3.47 2.98 -37.70
N ASN A 397 -4.04 3.57 -38.76
CA ASN A 397 -3.27 4.15 -39.87
C ASN A 397 -2.23 5.22 -39.45
N THR A 398 -2.39 5.83 -38.27
CA THR A 398 -1.58 6.96 -37.79
C THR A 398 -0.90 6.70 -36.45
N LYS A 399 -1.30 5.65 -35.71
CA LYS A 399 -0.84 5.36 -34.35
C LYS A 399 -0.15 4.00 -34.27
N THR A 400 1.00 3.98 -33.59
CA THR A 400 1.73 2.77 -33.20
C THR A 400 1.62 2.55 -31.69
N LEU A 401 1.63 1.30 -31.25
CA LEU A 401 1.56 0.91 -29.85
C LEU A 401 2.68 -0.06 -29.53
N ARG A 402 3.44 0.19 -28.46
CA ARG A 402 4.40 -0.77 -27.92
C ARG A 402 3.72 -1.72 -26.94
N LEU A 403 3.91 -3.01 -27.17
CA LEU A 403 3.51 -4.09 -26.29
C LEU A 403 4.79 -4.69 -25.68
N SER A 404 4.78 -4.96 -24.39
CA SER A 404 5.96 -5.50 -23.68
C SER A 404 5.57 -6.50 -22.61
N ILE A 405 6.49 -7.44 -22.36
CA ILE A 405 6.33 -8.51 -21.37
C ILE A 405 7.43 -8.36 -20.32
N THR A 406 7.08 -8.65 -19.07
CA THR A 406 8.03 -8.79 -17.95
C THR A 406 7.62 -10.03 -17.17
N ASN A 407 8.50 -11.02 -17.06
CA ASN A 407 8.33 -12.13 -16.13
C ASN A 407 9.59 -12.20 -15.26
N LEU A 408 9.44 -11.98 -13.96
CA LEU A 408 10.54 -11.91 -12.99
C LEU A 408 10.28 -12.89 -11.82
N PRO A 409 10.26 -14.22 -12.07
CA PRO A 409 9.89 -15.22 -11.06
C PRO A 409 10.75 -15.11 -9.80
N GLU A 410 10.07 -15.08 -8.66
CA GLU A 410 10.62 -15.04 -7.30
C GLU A 410 9.56 -15.66 -6.39
N TYR A 411 9.96 -16.61 -5.53
CA TYR A 411 9.01 -17.37 -4.70
C TYR A 411 9.43 -17.42 -3.23
N GLU A 412 10.69 -17.09 -2.92
CA GLU A 412 11.25 -17.18 -1.58
C GLU A 412 10.73 -16.05 -0.69
N VAL A 413 10.42 -14.86 -1.21
CA VAL A 413 9.91 -13.75 -0.39
C VAL A 413 8.52 -14.05 0.18
N LEU A 414 7.57 -14.47 -0.67
CA LEU A 414 6.21 -14.79 -0.23
C LEU A 414 6.16 -16.09 0.60
N SER A 415 6.99 -17.08 0.26
CA SER A 415 7.16 -18.31 1.06
C SER A 415 7.77 -18.02 2.44
N ALA A 416 8.79 -17.16 2.51
CA ALA A 416 9.35 -16.71 3.78
C ALA A 416 8.34 -15.90 4.60
N PHE A 417 7.57 -15.01 3.97
CA PHE A 417 6.55 -14.21 4.63
C PHE A 417 5.48 -15.10 5.30
N THR A 418 4.89 -16.02 4.54
CA THR A 418 3.89 -16.98 5.04
C THR A 418 4.44 -17.94 6.10
N SER A 419 5.74 -18.26 6.05
CA SER A 419 6.44 -19.06 7.05
C SER A 419 6.90 -18.27 8.30
N GLY A 420 6.70 -16.95 8.35
CA GLY A 420 7.15 -16.10 9.46
C GLY A 420 8.67 -15.82 9.50
N ASN A 421 9.38 -16.08 8.39
CA ASN A 421 10.82 -15.84 8.24
C ASN A 421 11.12 -14.38 7.80
N ASP A 422 12.41 -13.99 7.80
CA ASP A 422 12.85 -12.65 7.38
C ASP A 422 12.82 -12.47 5.85
N TRP A 423 11.61 -12.33 5.33
CA TRP A 423 11.30 -12.04 3.93
C TRP A 423 11.90 -10.71 3.45
N LYS A 424 12.05 -9.70 4.32
CA LYS A 424 12.57 -8.37 3.95
C LYS A 424 14.05 -8.44 3.57
N THR A 425 14.83 -9.29 4.23
CA THR A 425 16.23 -9.51 3.85
C THR A 425 16.37 -10.24 2.52
N ILE A 426 15.54 -11.27 2.27
CA ILE A 426 15.51 -12.01 0.99
C ILE A 426 15.13 -11.05 -0.17
N GLN A 427 14.06 -10.28 0.03
CA GLN A 427 13.55 -9.29 -0.93
C GLN A 427 14.65 -8.28 -1.34
N ARG A 428 15.39 -7.75 -0.36
CA ARG A 428 16.52 -6.83 -0.60
C ARG A 428 17.68 -7.46 -1.38
N GLN A 429 17.97 -8.74 -1.15
CA GLN A 429 19.02 -9.46 -1.88
C GLN A 429 18.65 -9.65 -3.36
N GLY A 430 17.40 -9.98 -3.66
CA GLY A 430 16.90 -10.14 -5.03
C GLY A 430 16.69 -8.83 -5.80
N THR A 431 16.34 -7.73 -5.10
CA THR A 431 15.90 -6.46 -5.72
C THR A 431 16.84 -5.96 -6.83
N SER A 432 18.15 -5.87 -6.55
CA SER A 432 19.10 -5.15 -7.43
C SER A 432 19.15 -5.70 -8.86
N GLU A 433 19.19 -7.02 -9.02
CA GLU A 433 19.23 -7.63 -10.36
C GLU A 433 17.87 -7.58 -11.04
N ARG A 434 16.77 -7.71 -10.29
CA ARG A 434 15.40 -7.64 -10.83
C ARG A 434 15.07 -6.23 -11.36
N THR A 435 15.39 -5.18 -10.60
CA THR A 435 15.27 -3.78 -11.05
C THR A 435 16.17 -3.48 -12.26
N LYS A 436 17.37 -4.08 -12.33
CA LYS A 436 18.29 -3.94 -13.47
C LYS A 436 17.76 -4.60 -14.74
N VAL A 437 17.12 -5.77 -14.64
CA VAL A 437 16.40 -6.40 -15.78
C VAL A 437 15.25 -5.50 -16.22
N LEU A 438 14.41 -5.05 -15.28
CA LEU A 438 13.27 -4.18 -15.56
C LEU A 438 13.68 -2.87 -16.25
N LYS A 439 14.76 -2.24 -15.78
CA LYS A 439 15.38 -1.07 -16.43
C LYS A 439 15.83 -1.35 -17.87
N GLY A 440 16.31 -2.55 -18.16
CA GLY A 440 16.62 -2.99 -19.53
C GLY A 440 15.37 -3.06 -20.42
N ILE A 441 14.30 -3.70 -19.94
CA ILE A 441 13.01 -3.80 -20.63
C ILE A 441 12.42 -2.42 -20.94
N LEU A 442 12.50 -1.48 -20.00
CA LEU A 442 12.05 -0.11 -20.20
C LEU A 442 12.92 0.66 -21.21
N GLY A 443 14.22 0.39 -21.26
CA GLY A 443 15.17 1.02 -22.18
C GLY A 443 15.04 0.60 -23.65
N GLU A 444 14.30 -0.48 -23.95
CA GLU A 444 14.01 -0.93 -25.32
C GLU A 444 12.96 -0.08 -26.06
N GLY A 445 12.32 0.90 -25.40
CA GLY A 445 11.34 1.79 -26.02
C GLY A 445 11.41 3.22 -25.47
N THR A 446 10.67 4.14 -26.07
CA THR A 446 10.77 5.57 -25.71
C THR A 446 9.71 6.00 -24.69
N VAL A 447 10.01 7.01 -23.86
CA VAL A 447 9.08 7.58 -22.87
C VAL A 447 7.85 8.24 -23.51
N THR A 448 7.98 8.62 -24.80
CA THR A 448 6.93 9.24 -25.61
C THR A 448 6.03 8.24 -26.33
N GLU A 449 6.46 6.99 -26.50
CA GLU A 449 5.70 5.95 -27.21
C GLU A 449 4.59 5.37 -26.30
N PRO A 450 3.33 5.34 -26.75
CA PRO A 450 2.26 4.61 -26.09
C PRO A 450 2.70 3.18 -25.82
N THR A 451 2.72 2.77 -24.55
CA THR A 451 3.23 1.46 -24.12
C THR A 451 2.21 0.79 -23.19
N ILE A 452 1.91 -0.48 -23.46
CA ILE A 452 1.25 -1.39 -22.52
C ILE A 452 2.23 -2.51 -22.18
N MET A 453 2.30 -2.86 -20.90
CA MET A 453 3.18 -3.88 -20.35
C MET A 453 2.36 -4.89 -19.55
N GLY A 454 2.48 -6.17 -19.89
CA GLY A 454 2.04 -7.27 -19.04
C GLY A 454 3.21 -7.70 -18.17
N ALA A 455 3.04 -7.69 -16.85
CA ALA A 455 4.14 -7.90 -15.92
C ALA A 455 3.77 -8.87 -14.79
N SER A 456 4.42 -10.03 -14.75
CA SER A 456 4.48 -10.89 -13.56
C SER A 456 5.71 -10.49 -12.76
N LEU A 457 5.49 -9.71 -11.69
CA LEU A 457 6.54 -9.11 -10.89
C LEU A 457 6.88 -9.90 -9.63
N PHE A 458 6.06 -10.87 -9.22
CA PHE A 458 6.28 -11.68 -8.01
C PHE A 458 6.55 -10.86 -6.74
N GLU A 459 6.06 -9.61 -6.73
CA GLU A 459 6.06 -8.68 -5.62
C GLU A 459 4.68 -8.00 -5.59
N PRO A 460 4.08 -7.81 -4.42
CA PRO A 460 2.89 -6.98 -4.27
C PRO A 460 3.13 -5.51 -4.68
N SER A 461 2.03 -4.78 -4.88
CA SER A 461 2.13 -3.34 -5.08
C SER A 461 2.36 -2.67 -3.73
N TYR A 462 3.25 -1.68 -3.68
CA TYR A 462 3.39 -0.83 -2.50
C TYR A 462 2.11 -0.05 -2.18
N GLN A 463 1.21 0.10 -3.15
CA GLN A 463 -0.11 0.69 -2.94
C GLN A 463 -1.09 -0.27 -2.22
N ASP A 464 -0.93 -1.59 -2.36
CA ASP A 464 -1.80 -2.59 -1.72
C ASP A 464 -1.37 -2.89 -0.26
N TRP A 465 -0.11 -2.59 0.09
CA TRP A 465 0.52 -2.77 1.41
C TRP A 465 0.71 -1.44 2.14
N ASN A 466 -0.30 -1.05 2.91
CA ASN A 466 -0.33 0.20 3.65
C ASN A 466 -1.18 0.07 4.93
N THR A 467 -1.02 1.00 5.86
CA THR A 467 -1.71 1.05 7.17
C THR A 467 -3.25 0.99 7.09
N PHE A 468 -3.85 1.39 5.97
CA PHE A 468 -5.31 1.37 5.75
C PHE A 468 -5.81 0.10 5.03
N SER A 469 -4.95 -0.84 4.67
CA SER A 469 -5.34 -2.06 3.94
C SER A 469 -6.37 -2.88 4.75
N PRO A 470 -7.44 -3.42 4.12
CA PRO A 470 -8.45 -4.23 4.82
C PRO A 470 -7.92 -5.60 5.24
N VAL A 471 -6.80 -6.04 4.63
CA VAL A 471 -6.16 -7.33 4.87
C VAL A 471 -5.16 -7.16 6.02
N PRO A 472 -5.35 -7.79 7.20
CA PRO A 472 -4.56 -7.47 8.40
C PRO A 472 -3.05 -7.63 8.22
N TYR A 473 -2.61 -8.63 7.45
CA TYR A 473 -1.18 -8.87 7.23
C TYR A 473 -0.52 -7.86 6.28
N ARG A 474 -1.31 -7.05 5.56
CA ARG A 474 -0.87 -5.94 4.68
C ARG A 474 -0.88 -4.58 5.37
N GLN A 475 -1.30 -4.49 6.65
CA GLN A 475 -1.35 -3.25 7.44
C GLN A 475 0.05 -2.81 7.91
N ILE A 476 0.97 -2.70 6.96
CA ILE A 476 2.37 -2.33 7.13
C ILE A 476 2.75 -1.51 5.91
N ASP A 477 3.10 -0.23 6.11
CA ASP A 477 3.63 0.59 5.03
C ASP A 477 4.96 0.00 4.53
N TYR A 478 4.95 -0.56 3.31
CA TYR A 478 6.14 -1.19 2.72
C TYR A 478 6.29 -0.85 1.23
N ILE A 479 7.42 -0.22 0.89
CA ILE A 479 7.75 0.13 -0.49
C ILE A 479 8.31 -1.10 -1.20
N TRP A 480 7.45 -1.82 -1.91
CA TRP A 480 7.83 -2.85 -2.88
C TRP A 480 8.54 -2.19 -4.08
N PRO A 481 9.81 -2.51 -4.34
CA PRO A 481 10.65 -1.71 -5.22
C PRO A 481 10.36 -1.86 -6.70
N LEU A 482 9.85 -3.02 -7.17
CA LEU A 482 9.56 -3.19 -8.61
C LEU A 482 8.34 -2.39 -9.04
N SER A 483 7.28 -2.36 -8.22
CA SER A 483 6.08 -1.54 -8.48
C SER A 483 6.38 -0.04 -8.35
N ASN A 484 7.12 0.38 -7.31
CA ASN A 484 7.58 1.76 -7.16
C ASN A 484 8.45 2.23 -8.34
N PHE A 485 9.39 1.41 -8.80
CA PHE A 485 10.27 1.75 -9.95
C PHE A 485 9.50 1.96 -11.26
N LEU A 486 8.40 1.23 -11.48
CA LEU A 486 7.55 1.41 -12.66
C LEU A 486 6.79 2.74 -12.61
N GLU A 487 6.27 3.11 -11.44
CA GLU A 487 5.59 4.38 -11.23
C GLU A 487 6.54 5.58 -11.37
N GLU A 488 7.74 5.52 -10.77
CA GLU A 488 8.82 6.48 -11.02
C GLU A 488 9.19 6.59 -12.50
N SER A 489 9.04 5.49 -13.25
CA SER A 489 9.25 5.41 -14.71
C SER A 489 8.02 5.87 -15.54
N SER A 490 7.05 6.52 -14.91
CA SER A 490 5.80 7.03 -15.50
C SER A 490 4.89 5.96 -16.11
N PHE A 491 4.89 4.74 -15.55
CA PHE A 491 3.86 3.75 -15.81
C PHE A 491 2.78 3.80 -14.72
N TYR A 492 1.52 3.72 -15.16
CA TYR A 492 0.37 3.59 -14.28
C TYR A 492 0.00 2.13 -14.11
N ASP A 493 -0.14 1.69 -12.86
CA ASP A 493 -0.82 0.45 -12.49
C ASP A 493 -2.29 0.55 -12.91
N VAL A 494 -2.66 -0.17 -13.97
CA VAL A 494 -3.98 -0.04 -14.62
C VAL A 494 -5.11 -0.44 -13.69
N TYR A 495 -4.85 -1.44 -12.85
CA TYR A 495 -5.86 -1.94 -11.92
C TYR A 495 -6.12 -0.89 -10.83
N ARG A 496 -5.09 -0.28 -10.25
CA ARG A 496 -5.26 0.76 -9.22
C ARG A 496 -5.81 2.08 -9.75
N VAL A 497 -5.49 2.46 -10.99
CA VAL A 497 -6.11 3.65 -11.62
C VAL A 497 -7.60 3.46 -11.89
N THR A 498 -8.09 2.22 -12.00
CA THR A 498 -9.51 1.93 -12.26
C THR A 498 -10.28 1.47 -11.01
N HIS A 499 -9.60 1.12 -9.91
CA HIS A 499 -10.20 0.66 -8.65
C HIS A 499 -9.72 1.49 -7.46
N PHE A 500 -10.58 2.44 -7.02
CA PHE A 500 -10.26 3.46 -6.02
C PHE A 500 -10.26 2.98 -4.55
N SER A 501 -10.75 1.77 -4.26
CA SER A 501 -10.73 1.21 -2.90
C SER A 501 -10.03 -0.14 -2.89
N ALA A 502 -9.11 -0.32 -1.95
CA ALA A 502 -8.52 -1.61 -1.63
C ALA A 502 -9.46 -2.49 -0.78
N ASP A 503 -10.49 -1.90 -0.16
CA ASP A 503 -11.43 -2.55 0.77
C ASP A 503 -12.41 -3.48 0.06
N THR A 504 -12.79 -3.16 -1.18
CA THR A 504 -13.77 -3.92 -1.96
C THR A 504 -13.17 -4.81 -3.03
N ASP A 505 -12.10 -4.40 -3.71
CA ASP A 505 -11.36 -5.31 -4.60
C ASP A 505 -9.83 -5.06 -4.63
N ALA A 506 -9.11 -6.05 -4.12
CA ALA A 506 -7.66 -6.08 -4.07
C ALA A 506 -7.02 -6.53 -5.41
N GLY A 507 -7.81 -7.08 -6.36
CA GLY A 507 -7.30 -7.54 -7.66
C GLY A 507 -6.32 -8.71 -7.56
N ASN A 508 -6.52 -9.62 -6.61
CA ASN A 508 -5.54 -10.67 -6.31
C ASN A 508 -5.36 -11.62 -7.51
N THR A 509 -4.13 -11.72 -8.03
CA THR A 509 -3.77 -12.58 -9.17
C THR A 509 -3.20 -13.93 -8.73
N PHE A 510 -2.76 -14.03 -7.47
CA PHE A 510 -2.16 -15.21 -6.87
C PHE A 510 -2.89 -15.54 -5.57
N LEU A 511 -3.53 -16.71 -5.50
CA LEU A 511 -4.28 -17.16 -4.34
C LEU A 511 -3.75 -18.51 -3.84
N THR A 512 -3.68 -18.64 -2.51
CA THR A 512 -3.45 -19.87 -1.77
C THR A 512 -4.42 -19.91 -0.58
N GLU A 513 -4.39 -20.99 0.21
CA GLU A 513 -5.16 -21.09 1.46
C GLU A 513 -4.88 -19.92 2.43
N ASN A 514 -3.61 -19.49 2.55
CA ASN A 514 -3.15 -18.57 3.59
C ASN A 514 -2.78 -17.17 3.08
N LEU A 515 -2.62 -16.99 1.77
CA LEU A 515 -2.15 -15.76 1.14
C LEU A 515 -2.92 -15.49 -0.15
N LYS A 516 -3.41 -14.26 -0.33
CA LYS A 516 -3.99 -13.77 -1.57
C LYS A 516 -3.26 -12.49 -1.93
N GLU A 517 -2.52 -12.44 -3.04
CA GLU A 517 -1.76 -11.26 -3.43
C GLU A 517 -1.98 -10.93 -4.91
N ARG A 518 -1.72 -9.67 -5.25
CA ARG A 518 -1.61 -9.23 -6.63
C ARG A 518 -0.13 -9.13 -6.95
N ILE A 519 0.37 -10.02 -7.81
CA ILE A 519 1.77 -10.07 -8.24
C ILE A 519 1.92 -9.97 -9.76
N ASP A 520 0.80 -9.95 -10.46
CA ASP A 520 0.66 -9.80 -11.90
C ASP A 520 -0.08 -8.50 -12.19
N TYR A 521 0.28 -7.86 -13.30
CA TYR A 521 -0.11 -6.48 -13.57
C TYR A 521 -0.26 -6.23 -15.06
N ILE A 522 -1.16 -5.29 -15.38
CA ILE A 522 -1.04 -4.50 -16.60
C ILE A 522 -0.60 -3.10 -16.20
N TYR A 523 0.51 -2.65 -16.78
CA TYR A 523 1.02 -1.30 -16.65
C TYR A 523 0.83 -0.54 -17.97
N SER A 524 0.52 0.74 -17.91
CA SER A 524 0.30 1.59 -19.09
C SER A 524 1.05 2.90 -19.02
N ARG A 525 1.53 3.39 -20.16
CA ARG A 525 2.21 4.69 -20.30
C ARG A 525 1.79 5.37 -21.59
N LYS A 526 1.41 6.66 -21.51
CA LYS A 526 0.85 7.45 -22.63
C LYS A 526 -0.37 6.80 -23.29
N VAL A 527 -1.11 6.01 -22.51
CA VAL A 527 -2.38 5.36 -22.86
C VAL A 527 -3.33 5.62 -21.68
N LEU A 528 -4.63 5.81 -21.94
CA LEU A 528 -5.62 6.02 -20.89
C LEU A 528 -6.33 4.70 -20.56
N PRO A 529 -6.13 4.09 -19.37
CA PRO A 529 -6.97 2.99 -18.92
C PRO A 529 -8.40 3.48 -18.65
N LEU A 530 -9.39 2.68 -19.04
CA LEU A 530 -10.81 2.98 -18.86
C LEU A 530 -11.47 2.08 -17.81
N GLN A 531 -11.13 0.79 -17.83
CA GLN A 531 -11.64 -0.23 -16.91
C GLN A 531 -10.65 -1.40 -16.86
N SER A 532 -10.67 -2.17 -15.79
CA SER A 532 -10.08 -3.51 -15.75
C SER A 532 -10.92 -4.45 -14.90
N SER A 533 -10.63 -5.74 -14.96
CA SER A 533 -11.25 -6.77 -14.11
C SER A 533 -10.32 -7.98 -13.96
N MET A 534 -10.53 -8.74 -12.90
CA MET A 534 -9.88 -10.05 -12.73
C MET A 534 -10.51 -11.09 -13.66
N LEU A 535 -9.67 -11.92 -14.27
CA LEU A 535 -10.05 -12.94 -15.26
C LEU A 535 -9.71 -14.34 -14.75
N THR A 536 -10.68 -15.25 -14.79
CA THR A 536 -10.48 -16.68 -14.55
C THR A 536 -9.82 -17.31 -15.78
N ILE A 537 -8.65 -17.93 -15.60
CA ILE A 537 -7.85 -18.56 -16.67
C ILE A 537 -8.04 -20.09 -16.66
N GLY A 538 -9.29 -20.55 -16.60
CA GLY A 538 -9.63 -21.97 -16.70
C GLY A 538 -8.91 -22.82 -15.64
N GLY A 539 -8.05 -23.74 -16.08
CA GLY A 539 -7.31 -24.65 -15.20
C GLY A 539 -6.30 -23.97 -14.28
N GLU A 540 -5.73 -22.82 -14.66
CA GLU A 540 -4.80 -22.06 -13.80
C GLU A 540 -5.49 -21.42 -12.59
N SER A 541 -6.79 -21.12 -12.69
CA SER A 541 -7.60 -20.57 -11.59
C SER A 541 -8.19 -21.64 -10.66
N LEU A 542 -7.85 -22.91 -10.87
CA LEU A 542 -8.12 -23.99 -9.93
C LEU A 542 -6.86 -24.24 -9.10
N PRO A 543 -6.97 -24.46 -7.77
CA PRO A 543 -5.80 -24.75 -6.94
C PRO A 543 -5.02 -25.97 -7.46
N ASP A 544 -3.73 -25.77 -7.71
CA ASP A 544 -2.79 -26.80 -8.15
C ASP A 544 -2.42 -27.79 -7.02
N ALA A 545 -1.44 -28.67 -7.27
CA ALA A 545 -0.97 -29.62 -6.24
C ALA A 545 -0.21 -28.96 -5.07
N GLN A 546 0.07 -27.65 -5.15
CA GLN A 546 0.65 -26.80 -4.10
C GLN A 546 -0.42 -25.87 -3.48
N GLY A 547 -1.68 -25.95 -3.92
CA GLY A 547 -2.78 -25.11 -3.46
C GLY A 547 -2.79 -23.70 -4.05
N ILE A 548 -2.04 -23.46 -5.13
CA ILE A 548 -1.93 -22.16 -5.81
C ILE A 548 -2.97 -22.07 -6.93
N ALA A 549 -3.71 -20.96 -6.98
CA ALA A 549 -4.57 -20.58 -8.09
C ALA A 549 -4.16 -19.21 -8.65
N ARG A 550 -4.08 -19.09 -9.98
CA ARG A 550 -3.71 -17.86 -10.70
C ARG A 550 -4.91 -17.25 -11.43
N TYR A 551 -4.93 -15.92 -11.51
CA TYR A 551 -5.93 -15.13 -12.22
C TYR A 551 -5.26 -14.09 -13.11
N GLY A 552 -5.86 -13.88 -14.27
CA GLY A 552 -5.41 -12.90 -15.26
C GLY A 552 -6.07 -11.56 -15.05
N ILE A 553 -5.73 -10.62 -15.92
CA ILE A 553 -6.30 -9.27 -15.91
C ILE A 553 -6.86 -9.00 -17.30
N SER A 554 -8.12 -8.58 -17.37
CA SER A 554 -8.70 -7.93 -18.54
C SER A 554 -8.65 -6.43 -18.34
N ALA A 555 -8.26 -5.65 -19.35
CA ALA A 555 -8.28 -4.20 -19.29
C ALA A 555 -8.65 -3.56 -20.63
N THR A 556 -9.37 -2.45 -20.57
CA THR A 556 -9.76 -1.67 -21.75
C THR A 556 -9.11 -0.29 -21.71
N PHE A 557 -8.62 0.15 -22.86
CA PHE A 557 -7.85 1.38 -23.02
C PHE A 557 -8.38 2.28 -24.13
N LEU A 558 -8.18 3.58 -23.98
CA LEU A 558 -8.22 4.53 -25.09
C LEU A 558 -6.78 4.90 -25.49
N ILE A 559 -6.44 4.69 -26.76
CA ILE A 559 -5.14 5.08 -27.32
C ILE A 559 -5.24 6.53 -27.84
N PRO A 560 -4.65 7.53 -27.16
CA PRO A 560 -4.82 8.95 -27.47
C PRO A 560 -4.29 9.35 -28.85
#